data_AF-A0A7Y4KHX9-F1
#
_entry.id   AF-A0A7Y4KHX9-F1
#
_cell.length_a   1.000
_cell.length_b   1.000
_cell.length_c   1.000
_cell.angle_alpha   90.00
_cell.angle_beta   90.00
_cell.angle_gamma   90.00
#
_symmetry.space_group_name_H-M   'P 1'
#
loop_
_entity.id
_entity.type
_entity.pdbx_description
1 polymer ?
#
loop_
_entity_poly.entity_id
_entity_poly.type
_entity_poly.pdbx_seq_one_letter_code
_entity_poly.pdbx_strand_id
1 'polypeptide(L)'
;MTSSDRAVSKRGRRIAAASVAGLVVLAGAGGMGAEAWFQRKVEAPLRLHREALAANVDAYCAQEAALDADPWFHEGRTEGDAGLLLNAWLPWSRDLKRAPPEGSPLVLPEALREEALDLRQGRWLTANIDVSRLDFDWMVRLLAYDRWDLFNGSPLSTQGRFNWVAGEVPDLFLLQRWAKFRMLHGMRTGHPLEAAQQVRHLAWLSLRTDSLAGGSLAVNLLDIERMAHDAMPSPPADWTPMPAEQTARMNALLLTGPRFAGLAASPEVARQARRCATETNRCIALTETAFHARLLEPFADPSLAEASAALDQDLAEAGCPTLAAHEIRTRGVTLRDPASGMSTLASSMAWIPGPPGRWLRSRIAWGVLASALGDLPSPGEYKPKHPDRVRGQASTPTP
;
A
#
# COMPACT_ATOMS: atom_id res chain seq x y z
N MET A 1 65.30 -48.24 -32.38
CA MET A 1 64.41 -47.12 -32.02
C MET A 1 62.97 -47.63 -32.02
N THR A 2 62.47 -48.01 -30.86
CA THR A 2 61.15 -48.62 -30.68
C THR A 2 60.18 -47.63 -30.06
N SER A 3 59.12 -47.36 -30.81
CA SER A 3 57.74 -47.08 -30.40
C SER A 3 57.47 -46.96 -28.89
N SER A 4 57.21 -45.74 -28.43
CA SER A 4 56.53 -45.46 -27.17
C SER A 4 55.84 -44.10 -27.28
N ASP A 5 54.58 -44.04 -27.75
CA ASP A 5 53.80 -42.79 -27.58
C ASP A 5 52.26 -42.86 -27.80
N ARG A 6 51.60 -44.03 -27.74
CA ARG A 6 50.14 -44.09 -28.01
C ARG A 6 49.22 -44.56 -26.87
N ALA A 7 49.72 -44.78 -25.65
CA ALA A 7 48.89 -45.34 -24.56
C ALA A 7 48.31 -44.30 -23.56
N VAL A 8 48.79 -43.06 -23.52
CA VAL A 8 48.44 -42.10 -22.44
C VAL A 8 47.14 -41.31 -22.73
N SER A 9 46.69 -41.23 -23.97
CA SER A 9 45.52 -40.44 -24.41
C SER A 9 44.15 -40.97 -23.91
N LYS A 10 43.99 -42.30 -23.76
CA LYS A 10 42.68 -42.91 -23.46
C LYS A 10 42.25 -42.78 -21.99
N ARG A 11 43.20 -42.73 -21.04
CA ARG A 11 42.88 -42.69 -19.60
C ARG A 11 42.42 -41.29 -19.16
N GLY A 12 43.08 -40.24 -19.65
CA GLY A 12 42.68 -38.85 -19.43
C GLY A 12 41.30 -38.52 -19.98
N ARG A 13 40.95 -39.04 -21.18
CA ARG A 13 39.60 -38.88 -21.76
C ARG A 13 38.50 -39.59 -20.94
N ARG A 14 38.80 -40.75 -20.35
CA ARG A 14 37.85 -41.48 -19.48
C ARG A 14 37.60 -40.76 -18.15
N ILE A 15 38.65 -40.21 -17.54
CA ILE A 15 38.52 -39.44 -16.30
C ILE A 15 37.74 -38.14 -16.57
N ALA A 16 38.07 -37.41 -17.65
CA ALA A 16 37.33 -36.22 -18.04
C ALA A 16 35.85 -36.51 -18.33
N ALA A 17 35.55 -37.60 -19.05
CA ALA A 17 34.17 -38.01 -19.31
C ALA A 17 33.40 -38.39 -18.03
N ALA A 18 34.04 -39.09 -17.09
CA ALA A 18 33.44 -39.44 -15.80
C ALA A 18 33.21 -38.19 -14.91
N SER A 19 34.15 -37.24 -14.91
CA SER A 19 34.01 -35.96 -14.20
C SER A 19 32.88 -35.11 -14.79
N VAL A 20 32.78 -35.03 -16.12
CA VAL A 20 31.68 -34.33 -16.81
C VAL A 20 30.34 -35.01 -16.52
N ALA A 21 30.27 -36.34 -16.60
CA ALA A 21 29.05 -37.08 -16.27
C ALA A 21 28.65 -36.89 -14.79
N GLY A 22 29.60 -36.91 -13.86
CA GLY A 22 29.36 -36.62 -12.45
C GLY A 22 28.85 -35.19 -12.21
N LEU A 23 29.42 -34.20 -12.89
CA LEU A 23 28.93 -32.82 -12.84
C LEU A 23 27.52 -32.68 -13.43
N VAL A 24 27.22 -33.37 -14.52
CA VAL A 24 25.87 -33.38 -15.12
C VAL A 24 24.85 -34.02 -14.16
N VAL A 25 25.20 -35.13 -13.51
CA VAL A 25 24.32 -35.78 -12.51
C VAL A 25 24.10 -34.89 -11.30
N LEU A 26 25.15 -34.25 -10.77
CA LEU A 26 25.03 -33.31 -9.65
C LEU A 26 24.19 -32.09 -10.02
N ALA A 27 24.38 -31.52 -11.21
CA ALA A 27 23.57 -30.43 -11.73
C ALA A 27 22.10 -30.84 -11.89
N GLY A 28 21.84 -32.05 -12.39
CA GLY A 28 20.50 -32.62 -12.51
C GLY A 28 19.81 -32.81 -11.16
N ALA A 29 20.51 -33.41 -10.19
CA ALA A 29 20.00 -33.60 -8.83
C ALA A 29 19.74 -32.25 -8.12
N GLY A 30 20.65 -31.29 -8.28
CA GLY A 30 20.47 -29.92 -7.78
C GLY A 30 19.26 -29.23 -8.40
N GLY A 31 19.05 -29.38 -9.71
CA GLY A 31 17.87 -28.86 -10.43
C GLY A 31 16.56 -29.47 -9.94
N MET A 32 16.51 -30.79 -9.74
CA MET A 32 15.33 -31.46 -9.18
C MET A 32 15.04 -31.01 -7.74
N GLY A 33 16.08 -30.83 -6.92
CA GLY A 33 15.94 -30.30 -5.57
C GLY A 33 15.39 -28.86 -5.56
N ALA A 34 15.87 -28.01 -6.47
CA ALA A 34 15.38 -26.64 -6.62
C ALA A 34 13.93 -26.58 -7.12
N GLU A 35 13.55 -27.42 -8.08
CA GLU A 35 12.16 -27.54 -8.55
C GLU A 35 11.25 -28.02 -7.42
N ALA A 36 11.61 -29.08 -6.70
CA ALA A 36 10.82 -29.58 -5.57
C ALA A 36 10.66 -28.54 -4.45
N TRP A 37 11.72 -27.77 -4.16
CA TRP A 37 11.67 -26.66 -3.23
C TRP A 37 10.71 -25.57 -3.72
N PHE A 38 10.81 -25.17 -4.99
CA PHE A 38 9.94 -24.14 -5.57
C PHE A 38 8.47 -24.56 -5.60
N GLN A 39 8.19 -25.78 -6.05
CA GLN A 39 6.84 -26.37 -6.02
C GLN A 39 6.22 -26.27 -4.62
N ARG A 40 7.00 -26.63 -3.59
CA ARG A 40 6.54 -26.63 -2.21
C ARG A 40 6.42 -25.24 -1.60
N LYS A 41 7.34 -24.32 -1.93
CA LYS A 41 7.47 -23.02 -1.27
C LYS A 41 6.82 -21.86 -2.01
N VAL A 42 6.54 -22.03 -3.30
CA VAL A 42 6.01 -20.96 -4.16
C VAL A 42 4.73 -21.41 -4.87
N GLU A 43 4.76 -22.49 -5.68
CA GLU A 43 3.57 -22.87 -6.47
C GLU A 43 2.40 -23.37 -5.63
N ALA A 44 2.65 -24.27 -4.67
CA ALA A 44 1.57 -24.78 -3.82
C ALA A 44 0.89 -23.67 -3.01
N PRO A 45 1.61 -22.75 -2.33
CA PRO A 45 0.99 -21.59 -1.68
C PRO A 45 0.24 -20.68 -2.65
N LEU A 46 0.81 -20.36 -3.82
CA LEU A 46 0.13 -19.52 -4.83
C LEU A 46 -1.16 -20.16 -5.34
N ARG A 47 -1.15 -21.48 -5.58
CA ARG A 47 -2.34 -22.22 -6.00
C ARG A 47 -3.42 -22.19 -4.93
N LEU A 48 -3.07 -22.49 -3.68
CA LEU A 48 -4.01 -22.42 -2.55
C LEU A 48 -4.57 -20.99 -2.38
N HIS A 49 -3.72 -19.98 -2.55
CA HIS A 49 -4.14 -18.59 -2.49
C HIS A 49 -5.15 -18.25 -3.60
N ARG A 50 -4.88 -18.68 -4.84
CA ARG A 50 -5.81 -18.51 -5.98
C ARG A 50 -7.16 -19.19 -5.75
N GLU A 51 -7.13 -20.44 -5.28
CA GLU A 51 -8.33 -21.19 -4.91
C GLU A 51 -9.11 -20.43 -3.83
N ALA A 52 -8.42 -19.88 -2.82
CA ALA A 52 -9.04 -19.08 -1.77
C ALA A 52 -9.65 -17.77 -2.31
N LEU A 53 -8.95 -17.04 -3.19
CA LEU A 53 -9.49 -15.82 -3.82
C LEU A 53 -10.74 -16.14 -4.66
N ALA A 54 -10.68 -17.20 -5.47
CA ALA A 54 -11.83 -17.63 -6.26
C ALA A 54 -13.04 -18.02 -5.38
N ALA A 55 -12.81 -18.69 -4.26
CA ALA A 55 -13.87 -19.06 -3.32
C ALA A 55 -14.47 -17.87 -2.55
N ASN A 56 -13.78 -16.73 -2.48
CA ASN A 56 -14.17 -15.58 -1.64
C ASN A 56 -14.47 -14.30 -2.42
N VAL A 57 -14.39 -14.30 -3.76
CA VAL A 57 -14.60 -13.10 -4.58
C VAL A 57 -16.02 -12.54 -4.42
N ASP A 58 -17.04 -13.39 -4.29
CA ASP A 58 -18.41 -12.94 -4.08
C ASP A 58 -18.60 -12.30 -2.69
N ALA A 59 -17.92 -12.85 -1.67
CA ALA A 59 -17.91 -12.25 -0.34
C ALA A 59 -17.21 -10.89 -0.34
N TYR A 60 -16.08 -10.76 -1.05
CA TYR A 60 -15.43 -9.48 -1.28
C TYR A 60 -16.37 -8.47 -1.95
N CYS A 61 -17.04 -8.86 -3.03
CA CYS A 61 -18.00 -7.99 -3.72
C CYS A 61 -19.18 -7.58 -2.84
N ALA A 62 -19.67 -8.47 -1.98
CA ALA A 62 -20.71 -8.14 -1.02
C ALA A 62 -20.24 -7.11 0.03
N GLN A 63 -18.97 -7.18 0.45
CA GLN A 63 -18.37 -6.20 1.36
C GLN A 63 -18.21 -4.83 0.68
N GLU A 64 -17.78 -4.78 -0.58
CA GLU A 64 -17.71 -3.54 -1.38
C GLU A 64 -19.10 -2.90 -1.54
N ALA A 65 -20.12 -3.70 -1.91
CA ALA A 65 -21.49 -3.21 -2.05
C ALA A 65 -22.05 -2.65 -0.73
N ALA A 66 -21.70 -3.28 0.40
CA ALA A 66 -22.12 -2.81 1.72
C ALA A 66 -21.34 -1.57 2.22
N LEU A 67 -20.14 -1.33 1.70
CA LEU A 67 -19.43 -0.05 1.90
C LEU A 67 -20.09 1.05 1.05
N ASP A 68 -20.45 0.75 -0.20
CA ASP A 68 -21.06 1.70 -1.13
C ASP A 68 -22.49 2.13 -0.73
N ALA A 69 -23.23 1.24 -0.06
CA ALA A 69 -24.60 1.50 0.38
C ALA A 69 -24.73 2.65 1.40
N ASP A 70 -23.63 3.01 2.08
CA ASP A 70 -23.57 4.14 3.02
C ASP A 70 -22.36 5.04 2.68
N PRO A 71 -22.46 5.87 1.63
CA PRO A 71 -21.32 6.60 1.09
C PRO A 71 -20.95 7.79 1.97
N TRP A 72 -20.15 7.54 3.01
CA TRP A 72 -19.81 8.48 4.09
C TRP A 72 -19.28 9.87 3.68
N PHE A 73 -18.76 9.97 2.46
CA PHE A 73 -18.18 11.18 1.91
C PHE A 73 -19.23 12.01 1.16
N HIS A 74 -20.27 12.48 1.87
CA HIS A 74 -21.48 13.10 1.30
C HIS A 74 -21.32 14.53 0.75
N GLU A 75 -20.27 15.26 1.14
CA GLU A 75 -20.11 16.68 0.79
C GLU A 75 -19.82 16.84 -0.72
N GLY A 76 -20.54 17.75 -1.38
CA GLY A 76 -20.23 18.15 -2.75
C GLY A 76 -18.88 18.86 -2.80
N ARG A 77 -18.02 18.50 -3.76
CA ARG A 77 -16.65 19.00 -3.85
C ARG A 77 -16.42 19.70 -5.18
N THR A 78 -15.62 20.76 -5.16
CA THR A 78 -15.15 21.41 -6.37
C THR A 78 -14.00 20.61 -6.95
N GLU A 79 -14.04 20.36 -8.25
CA GLU A 79 -12.95 19.67 -8.94
C GLU A 79 -11.64 20.44 -8.75
N GLY A 80 -10.62 19.79 -8.19
CA GLY A 80 -9.36 20.44 -7.89
C GLY A 80 -8.36 19.49 -7.25
N ASP A 81 -7.09 19.65 -7.63
CA ASP A 81 -6.00 18.86 -7.07
C ASP A 81 -5.24 19.61 -5.96
N ALA A 82 -5.33 19.09 -4.73
CA ALA A 82 -4.60 19.57 -3.56
C ALA A 82 -3.09 19.25 -3.60
N GLY A 83 -2.62 18.45 -4.57
CA GLY A 83 -1.24 18.03 -4.73
C GLY A 83 -0.25 19.20 -4.77
N LEU A 84 -0.56 20.27 -5.51
CA LEU A 84 0.31 21.45 -5.58
C LEU A 84 0.58 22.11 -4.21
N LEU A 85 -0.35 21.98 -3.27
CA LEU A 85 -0.20 22.50 -1.91
C LEU A 85 0.41 21.45 -0.98
N LEU A 86 -0.24 20.29 -0.86
CA LEU A 86 0.16 19.25 0.07
C LEU A 86 1.56 18.70 -0.23
N ASN A 87 1.90 18.50 -1.51
CA ASN A 87 3.22 17.99 -1.88
C ASN A 87 4.34 19.02 -1.63
N ALA A 88 4.03 20.31 -1.68
CA ALA A 88 4.97 21.39 -1.36
C ALA A 88 5.11 21.64 0.15
N TRP A 89 4.06 21.36 0.93
CA TRP A 89 4.06 21.59 2.38
C TRP A 89 4.59 20.41 3.19
N LEU A 90 4.45 19.18 2.68
CA LEU A 90 4.87 17.98 3.38
C LEU A 90 6.35 17.69 3.18
N PRO A 91 7.05 17.23 4.24
CA PRO A 91 8.36 16.64 4.05
C PRO A 91 8.23 15.31 3.31
N TRP A 92 9.15 15.08 2.39
CA TRP A 92 9.30 13.81 1.66
C TRP A 92 10.57 13.14 2.15
N SER A 93 10.42 11.95 2.73
CA SER A 93 11.54 11.15 3.19
C SER A 93 11.18 9.67 3.36
N ARG A 94 12.18 8.80 3.32
CA ARG A 94 12.05 7.38 3.66
C ARG A 94 11.98 7.14 5.17
N ASP A 95 12.69 7.96 5.94
CA ASP A 95 12.84 7.79 7.39
C ASP A 95 11.88 8.65 8.22
N LEU A 96 11.09 9.51 7.54
CA LEU A 96 10.04 10.35 8.13
C LEU A 96 10.53 11.27 9.27
N LYS A 97 11.82 11.65 9.23
CA LYS A 97 12.45 12.54 10.22
C LYS A 97 12.70 13.95 9.71
N ARG A 98 12.39 14.21 8.44
CA ARG A 98 12.68 15.48 7.81
C ARG A 98 11.67 16.52 8.27
N ALA A 99 12.14 17.69 8.68
CA ALA A 99 11.27 18.81 8.98
C ALA A 99 10.51 19.26 7.70
N PRO A 100 9.28 19.80 7.84
CA PRO A 100 8.57 20.41 6.72
C PRO A 100 9.43 21.48 6.02
N PRO A 101 9.25 21.70 4.70
CA PRO A 101 9.95 22.76 3.97
C PRO A 101 9.73 24.15 4.58
N GLU A 102 10.70 25.05 4.36
CA GLU A 102 10.59 26.44 4.80
C GLU A 102 9.33 27.10 4.22
N GLY A 103 8.57 27.82 5.06
CA GLY A 103 7.30 28.44 4.68
C GLY A 103 6.09 27.49 4.66
N SER A 104 6.27 26.20 4.97
CA SER A 104 5.14 25.27 5.13
C SER A 104 4.26 25.65 6.33
N PRO A 105 2.92 25.68 6.20
CA PRO A 105 2.01 25.86 7.33
C PRO A 105 2.01 24.66 8.29
N LEU A 106 2.66 23.56 7.91
CA LEU A 106 2.70 22.32 8.70
C LEU A 106 3.85 22.30 9.72
N VAL A 107 4.67 23.36 9.78
CA VAL A 107 5.76 23.49 10.76
C VAL A 107 5.16 23.58 12.17
N LEU A 108 5.46 22.59 13.00
CA LEU A 108 5.01 22.55 14.39
C LEU A 108 6.02 23.23 15.34
N PRO A 109 5.53 23.96 16.36
CA PRO A 109 6.34 24.36 17.51
C PRO A 109 7.06 23.16 18.14
N GLU A 110 8.27 23.38 18.68
CA GLU A 110 9.12 22.31 19.24
C GLU A 110 8.38 21.44 20.27
N ALA A 111 7.60 22.07 21.15
CA ALA A 111 6.83 21.40 22.20
C ALA A 111 5.73 20.46 21.68
N LEU A 112 5.38 20.56 20.39
CA LEU A 112 4.33 19.78 19.74
C LEU A 112 4.88 18.72 18.77
N ARG A 113 6.20 18.52 18.72
CA ARG A 113 6.85 17.50 17.87
C ARG A 113 6.73 16.10 18.48
N GLU A 114 6.95 15.08 17.65
CA GLU A 114 6.70 13.67 17.97
C GLU A 114 7.39 13.19 19.25
N GLU A 115 8.66 13.56 19.41
CA GLU A 115 9.49 13.16 20.54
C GLU A 115 9.01 13.77 21.86
N ALA A 116 8.22 14.85 21.79
CA ALA A 116 7.73 15.58 22.95
C ALA A 116 6.37 15.06 23.46
N LEU A 117 5.59 14.34 22.65
CA LEU A 117 4.20 13.98 22.97
C LEU A 117 3.85 12.52 22.63
N ASP A 118 3.35 11.78 23.63
CA ASP A 118 2.71 10.49 23.38
C ASP A 118 1.26 10.68 22.90
N LEU A 119 1.10 10.71 21.58
CA LEU A 119 -0.19 10.84 20.91
C LEU A 119 -0.82 9.48 20.54
N ARG A 120 -0.31 8.37 21.08
CA ARG A 120 -0.85 7.02 20.79
C ARG A 120 -2.15 6.77 21.55
N GLN A 121 -3.03 5.95 20.95
CA GLN A 121 -4.20 5.32 21.60
C GLN A 121 -5.06 6.28 22.46
N GLY A 122 -5.53 7.40 21.89
CA GLY A 122 -6.47 8.30 22.56
C GLY A 122 -5.87 9.20 23.65
N ARG A 123 -4.61 9.03 24.04
CA ARG A 123 -3.93 9.87 25.06
C ARG A 123 -3.91 11.37 24.70
N TRP A 124 -3.97 11.67 23.40
CA TRP A 124 -4.03 13.03 22.89
C TRP A 124 -5.29 13.81 23.31
N LEU A 125 -6.40 13.12 23.64
CA LEU A 125 -7.66 13.75 24.07
C LEU A 125 -7.55 14.34 25.48
N THR A 126 -6.75 13.71 26.34
CA THR A 126 -6.56 14.12 27.74
C THR A 126 -5.25 14.85 27.97
N ALA A 127 -4.39 14.91 26.96
CA ALA A 127 -3.10 15.58 27.06
C ALA A 127 -3.25 17.10 27.21
N ASN A 128 -2.46 17.68 28.12
CA ASN A 128 -2.39 19.12 28.33
C ASN A 128 -1.52 19.79 27.24
N ILE A 129 -2.05 19.83 26.02
CA ILE A 129 -1.39 20.37 24.83
C ILE A 129 -1.99 21.74 24.52
N ASP A 130 -1.21 22.81 24.45
CA ASP A 130 -1.73 24.09 23.95
C ASP A 130 -1.79 24.08 22.41
N VAL A 131 -3.02 24.04 21.88
CA VAL A 131 -3.30 24.09 20.43
C VAL A 131 -3.89 25.43 19.99
N SER A 132 -4.03 26.40 20.91
CA SER A 132 -4.68 27.69 20.62
C SER A 132 -3.91 28.58 19.65
N ARG A 133 -2.60 28.35 19.51
CA ARG A 133 -1.69 29.11 18.64
C ARG A 133 -1.44 28.45 17.29
N LEU A 134 -2.04 27.29 17.04
CA LEU A 134 -1.89 26.60 15.76
C LEU A 134 -2.81 27.23 14.71
N ASP A 135 -2.27 27.43 13.51
CA ASP A 135 -3.05 27.89 12.36
C ASP A 135 -3.65 26.69 11.62
N PHE A 136 -4.99 26.65 11.56
CA PHE A 136 -5.74 25.61 10.86
C PHE A 136 -6.35 26.11 9.54
N ASP A 137 -6.07 27.35 9.11
CA ASP A 137 -6.60 27.90 7.87
C ASP A 137 -6.17 27.09 6.65
N TRP A 138 -5.02 26.42 6.70
CA TRP A 138 -4.61 25.53 5.62
C TRP A 138 -5.59 24.37 5.43
N MET A 139 -6.19 23.82 6.49
CA MET A 139 -7.21 22.77 6.36
C MET A 139 -8.51 23.31 5.76
N VAL A 140 -8.85 24.57 6.06
CA VAL A 140 -9.99 25.26 5.42
C VAL A 140 -9.74 25.41 3.92
N ARG A 141 -8.53 25.80 3.52
CA ARG A 141 -8.16 25.91 2.09
C ARG A 141 -8.28 24.59 1.35
N LEU A 142 -8.03 23.47 2.02
CA LEU A 142 -8.14 22.15 1.40
C LEU A 142 -9.57 21.80 0.98
N LEU A 143 -10.60 22.37 1.63
CA LEU A 143 -12.01 22.14 1.27
C LEU A 143 -12.36 22.49 -0.19
N ALA A 144 -11.52 23.28 -0.86
CA ALA A 144 -11.68 23.67 -2.26
C ALA A 144 -11.23 22.61 -3.28
N TYR A 145 -10.72 21.46 -2.83
CA TYR A 145 -10.15 20.42 -3.68
C TYR A 145 -10.88 19.09 -3.49
N ASP A 146 -10.81 18.20 -4.47
CA ASP A 146 -11.48 16.90 -4.44
C ASP A 146 -10.52 15.72 -4.55
N ARG A 147 -9.25 15.96 -4.87
CA ARG A 147 -8.23 14.91 -4.94
C ARG A 147 -6.87 15.41 -4.49
N TRP A 148 -5.98 14.46 -4.23
CA TRP A 148 -4.58 14.73 -3.93
C TRP A 148 -3.70 13.85 -4.82
N ASP A 149 -3.26 14.38 -5.96
CA ASP A 149 -2.33 13.69 -6.83
C ASP A 149 -0.90 13.78 -6.26
N LEU A 150 -0.32 12.62 -5.94
CA LEU A 150 1.03 12.52 -5.40
C LEU A 150 2.12 12.84 -6.43
N PHE A 151 1.81 12.97 -7.71
CA PHE A 151 2.76 13.32 -8.77
C PHE A 151 2.77 14.81 -9.08
N ASN A 152 1.67 15.53 -8.81
CA ASN A 152 1.60 16.94 -9.15
C ASN A 152 2.42 17.82 -8.18
N GLY A 153 3.50 18.44 -8.66
CA GLY A 153 4.36 19.32 -7.84
C GLY A 153 5.16 18.61 -6.74
N SER A 154 5.36 17.29 -6.84
CA SER A 154 6.10 16.48 -5.86
C SER A 154 7.50 16.07 -6.34
N PRO A 155 8.36 15.57 -5.44
CA PRO A 155 9.61 14.92 -5.85
C PRO A 155 9.40 13.76 -6.84
N LEU A 156 8.27 13.05 -6.78
CA LEU A 156 7.97 11.91 -7.66
C LEU A 156 7.81 12.29 -9.14
N SER A 157 7.35 13.50 -9.47
CA SER A 157 7.30 13.95 -10.88
C SER A 157 8.67 14.32 -11.44
N THR A 158 9.59 14.75 -10.58
CA THR A 158 10.94 15.15 -11.03
C THR A 158 11.90 13.97 -11.23
N GLN A 159 11.61 12.82 -10.61
CA GLN A 159 12.44 11.62 -10.70
C GLN A 159 12.22 10.86 -12.02
N GLY A 160 13.30 10.37 -12.63
CA GLY A 160 13.20 9.56 -13.85
C GLY A 160 12.54 8.20 -13.60
N ARG A 161 13.15 7.37 -12.73
CA ARG A 161 12.57 6.12 -12.23
C ARG A 161 12.44 6.19 -10.72
N PHE A 162 11.36 5.65 -10.18
CA PHE A 162 11.09 5.66 -8.74
C PHE A 162 10.57 4.31 -8.25
N ASN A 163 10.80 4.04 -6.97
CA ASN A 163 10.26 2.87 -6.29
C ASN A 163 9.00 3.30 -5.53
N TRP A 164 7.83 2.78 -5.90
CA TRP A 164 6.56 3.17 -5.27
C TRP A 164 6.51 2.82 -3.77
N VAL A 165 7.06 1.65 -3.41
CA VAL A 165 6.98 1.12 -2.04
C VAL A 165 8.13 1.56 -1.15
N ALA A 166 9.34 1.66 -1.72
CA ALA A 166 10.54 2.04 -0.98
C ALA A 166 11.06 3.43 -1.35
N GLY A 167 10.27 4.24 -2.07
CA GLY A 167 10.61 5.60 -2.47
C GLY A 167 10.51 6.59 -1.32
N GLU A 168 10.76 7.86 -1.63
CA GLU A 168 10.36 8.93 -0.73
C GLU A 168 8.83 9.03 -0.76
N VAL A 169 8.23 9.07 0.43
CA VAL A 169 6.78 9.26 0.61
C VAL A 169 6.54 10.54 1.40
N PRO A 170 5.38 11.20 1.23
CA PRO A 170 5.04 12.34 2.07
C PRO A 170 4.83 11.87 3.51
N ASP A 171 5.16 12.71 4.49
CA ASP A 171 4.95 12.40 5.90
C ASP A 171 3.46 12.42 6.28
N LEU A 172 2.82 11.27 6.11
CA LEU A 172 1.42 11.06 6.46
C LEU A 172 1.18 11.10 7.98
N PHE A 173 2.18 10.85 8.82
CA PHE A 173 2.03 10.90 10.27
C PHE A 173 1.91 12.34 10.77
N LEU A 174 2.58 13.29 10.11
CA LEU A 174 2.40 14.71 10.36
C LEU A 174 0.93 15.13 10.15
N LEU A 175 0.28 14.65 9.09
CA LEU A 175 -1.14 14.91 8.83
C LEU A 175 -2.06 14.30 9.91
N GLN A 176 -1.77 13.07 10.36
CA GLN A 176 -2.51 12.47 11.49
C GLN A 176 -2.39 13.30 12.77
N ARG A 177 -1.20 13.85 13.03
CA ARG A 177 -0.96 14.70 14.20
C ARG A 177 -1.76 16.00 14.10
N TRP A 178 -1.71 16.66 12.95
CA TRP A 178 -2.50 17.86 12.70
C TRP A 178 -4.01 17.61 12.86
N ALA A 179 -4.51 16.47 12.40
CA ALA A 179 -5.92 16.10 12.59
C ALA A 179 -6.30 15.96 14.07
N LYS A 180 -5.45 15.32 14.90
CA LYS A 180 -5.66 15.26 16.36
C LYS A 180 -5.69 16.67 16.98
N PHE A 181 -4.75 17.53 16.60
CA PHE A 181 -4.71 18.91 17.08
C PHE A 181 -5.95 19.69 16.65
N ARG A 182 -6.43 19.49 15.41
CA ARG A 182 -7.61 20.16 14.89
C ARG A 182 -8.88 19.75 15.64
N MET A 183 -9.05 18.46 15.90
CA MET A 183 -10.16 17.95 16.70
C MET A 183 -10.10 18.48 18.13
N LEU A 184 -8.93 18.42 18.77
CA LEU A 184 -8.73 18.94 20.11
C LEU A 184 -9.02 20.44 20.20
N HIS A 185 -8.61 21.20 19.20
CA HIS A 185 -8.90 22.63 19.09
C HIS A 185 -10.42 22.86 18.99
N GLY A 186 -11.11 22.20 18.07
CA GLY A 186 -12.56 22.35 17.88
C GLY A 186 -13.36 21.99 19.12
N MET A 187 -13.01 20.90 19.80
CA MET A 187 -13.66 20.49 21.05
C MET A 187 -13.50 21.54 22.16
N ARG A 188 -12.35 22.22 22.22
CA ARG A 188 -12.05 23.23 23.25
C ARG A 188 -12.63 24.61 22.95
N THR A 189 -12.76 24.96 21.67
CA THR A 189 -13.31 26.25 21.24
C THR A 189 -14.82 26.21 20.99
N GLY A 190 -15.46 25.04 21.12
CA GLY A 190 -16.90 24.88 20.88
C GLY A 190 -17.28 24.75 19.40
N HIS A 191 -16.30 24.47 18.54
CA HIS A 191 -16.45 24.25 17.09
C HIS A 191 -16.00 22.84 16.65
N PRO A 192 -16.54 21.75 17.25
CA PRO A 192 -16.12 20.39 16.94
C PRO A 192 -16.62 19.92 15.57
N LEU A 193 -17.77 20.41 15.09
CA LEU A 193 -18.33 20.00 13.81
C LEU A 193 -17.50 20.52 12.64
N GLU A 194 -17.08 21.79 12.70
CA GLU A 194 -16.19 22.39 11.71
C GLU A 194 -14.81 21.71 11.72
N ALA A 195 -14.36 21.23 12.88
CA ALA A 195 -13.15 20.43 13.00
C ALA A 195 -13.30 19.08 12.31
N ALA A 196 -14.40 18.39 12.59
CA ALA A 196 -14.74 17.11 11.99
C ALA A 196 -14.83 17.21 10.47
N GLN A 197 -15.49 18.24 9.94
CA GLN A 197 -15.57 18.49 8.50
C GLN A 197 -14.17 18.57 7.86
N GLN A 198 -13.27 19.37 8.44
CA GLN A 198 -11.92 19.56 7.91
C GLN A 198 -11.08 18.28 7.99
N VAL A 199 -11.18 17.52 9.10
CA VAL A 199 -10.47 16.24 9.26
C VAL A 199 -11.02 15.18 8.31
N ARG A 200 -12.33 15.10 8.15
CA ARG A 200 -13.00 14.20 7.21
C ARG A 200 -12.66 14.53 5.76
N HIS A 201 -12.58 15.82 5.43
CA HIS A 201 -12.14 16.24 4.11
C HIS A 201 -10.66 15.88 3.85
N LEU A 202 -9.79 16.03 4.85
CA LEU A 202 -8.41 15.52 4.74
C LEU A 202 -8.37 14.00 4.56
N ALA A 203 -9.26 13.25 5.21
CA ALA A 203 -9.42 11.81 5.00
C ALA A 203 -9.83 11.49 3.56
N TRP A 204 -10.76 12.25 3.00
CA TRP A 204 -11.15 12.13 1.59
C TRP A 204 -9.97 12.36 0.65
N LEU A 205 -9.24 13.48 0.80
CA LEU A 205 -8.08 13.78 -0.04
C LEU A 205 -7.01 12.68 0.07
N SER A 206 -6.76 12.18 1.28
CA SER A 206 -5.83 11.07 1.52
C SER A 206 -6.26 9.80 0.80
N LEU A 207 -7.55 9.48 0.85
CA LEU A 207 -8.12 8.35 0.15
C LEU A 207 -8.00 8.50 -1.39
N ARG A 208 -8.23 9.72 -1.89
CA ARG A 208 -8.10 10.12 -3.31
C ARG A 208 -6.68 10.42 -3.76
N THR A 209 -5.68 9.90 -3.03
CA THR A 209 -4.33 9.68 -3.59
C THR A 209 -4.26 8.41 -4.44
N ASP A 210 -5.32 7.61 -4.43
CA ASP A 210 -5.42 6.29 -5.06
C ASP A 210 -4.27 5.36 -4.65
N SER A 211 -3.78 5.50 -3.41
CA SER A 211 -2.69 4.70 -2.83
C SER A 211 -3.13 3.96 -1.57
N LEU A 212 -2.53 2.80 -1.29
CA LEU A 212 -2.80 2.07 -0.06
C LEU A 212 -2.37 2.87 1.19
N ALA A 213 -1.28 3.62 1.09
CA ALA A 213 -0.79 4.48 2.17
C ALA A 213 -1.79 5.61 2.49
N GLY A 214 -2.31 6.27 1.46
CA GLY A 214 -3.33 7.30 1.61
C GLY A 214 -4.67 6.76 2.11
N GLY A 215 -5.09 5.59 1.64
CA GLY A 215 -6.26 4.88 2.18
C GLY A 215 -6.10 4.54 3.68
N SER A 216 -4.92 4.06 4.07
CA SER A 216 -4.60 3.79 5.48
C SER A 216 -4.61 5.07 6.32
N LEU A 217 -4.13 6.20 5.79
CA LEU A 217 -4.25 7.50 6.44
C LEU A 217 -5.73 7.89 6.60
N ALA A 218 -6.55 7.76 5.56
CA ALA A 218 -7.96 8.10 5.60
C ALA A 218 -8.72 7.36 6.71
N VAL A 219 -8.52 6.05 6.83
CA VAL A 219 -9.09 5.21 7.91
C VAL A 219 -8.68 5.76 9.28
N ASN A 220 -7.39 6.06 9.47
CA ASN A 220 -6.90 6.60 10.75
C ASN A 220 -7.50 7.96 11.08
N LEU A 221 -7.73 8.82 10.08
CA LEU A 221 -8.33 10.15 10.26
C LEU A 221 -9.81 10.04 10.64
N LEU A 222 -10.56 9.12 10.03
CA LEU A 222 -11.95 8.81 10.41
C LEU A 222 -12.04 8.25 11.83
N ASP A 223 -11.09 7.40 12.22
CA ASP A 223 -10.99 6.90 13.59
C ASP A 223 -10.67 8.00 14.61
N ILE A 224 -9.82 8.97 14.26
CA ILE A 224 -9.52 10.15 15.09
C ILE A 224 -10.80 10.98 15.29
N GLU A 225 -11.57 11.23 14.23
CA GLU A 225 -12.84 11.94 14.30
C GLU A 225 -13.82 11.23 15.24
N ARG A 226 -14.01 9.92 15.07
CA ARG A 226 -14.89 9.11 15.93
C ARG A 226 -14.44 9.10 17.38
N MET A 227 -13.15 8.95 17.65
CA MET A 227 -12.60 9.01 19.01
C MET A 227 -12.88 10.36 19.68
N ALA A 228 -12.82 11.47 18.94
CA ALA A 228 -13.15 12.79 19.45
C ALA A 228 -14.65 12.92 19.77
N HIS A 229 -15.52 12.43 18.87
CA HIS A 229 -16.96 12.39 19.08
C HIS A 229 -17.33 11.59 20.33
N ASP A 230 -16.82 10.37 20.45
CA ASP A 230 -17.10 9.46 21.57
C ASP A 230 -16.59 10.00 22.92
N ALA A 231 -15.60 10.88 22.90
CA ALA A 231 -15.04 11.52 24.09
C ALA A 231 -15.84 12.76 24.55
N MET A 232 -16.70 13.33 23.72
CA MET A 232 -17.52 14.47 24.09
C MET A 232 -18.71 14.03 24.94
N PRO A 233 -18.97 14.68 26.10
CA PRO A 233 -20.15 14.38 26.92
C PRO A 233 -21.48 14.66 26.21
N SER A 234 -21.50 15.66 25.32
CA SER A 234 -22.67 16.06 24.53
C SER A 234 -22.23 16.53 23.14
N PRO A 235 -21.95 15.61 22.19
CA PRO A 235 -21.61 16.00 20.83
C PRO A 235 -22.80 16.69 20.14
N PRO A 236 -22.57 17.62 19.19
CA PRO A 236 -23.63 18.19 18.37
C PRO A 236 -24.44 17.09 17.64
N ALA A 237 -25.76 17.26 17.56
CA ALA A 237 -26.65 16.23 17.01
C ALA A 237 -26.45 15.98 15.51
N ASP A 238 -25.91 16.96 14.80
CA ASP A 238 -25.55 16.91 13.38
C ASP A 238 -24.14 16.36 13.14
N TRP A 239 -23.33 16.17 14.18
CA TRP A 239 -22.05 15.49 14.08
C TRP A 239 -22.24 13.98 14.14
N THR A 240 -22.43 13.37 12.97
CA THR A 240 -22.40 11.92 12.81
C THR A 240 -21.00 11.52 12.31
N PRO A 241 -20.17 10.78 13.06
CA PRO A 241 -18.92 10.18 12.58
C PRO A 241 -19.16 8.79 11.95
N MET A 242 -18.22 8.30 11.12
CA MET A 242 -18.37 7.01 10.44
C MET A 242 -18.50 5.91 11.50
N PRO A 243 -19.47 4.99 11.39
CA PRO A 243 -19.55 3.85 12.31
C PRO A 243 -18.26 3.03 12.30
N ALA A 244 -17.82 2.57 13.47
CA ALA A 244 -16.59 1.79 13.61
C ALA A 244 -16.58 0.53 12.71
N GLU A 245 -17.74 -0.09 12.50
CA GLU A 245 -17.88 -1.23 11.58
C GLU A 245 -17.58 -0.85 10.13
N GLN A 246 -18.04 0.32 9.67
CA GLN A 246 -17.77 0.81 8.32
C GLN A 246 -16.29 1.20 8.16
N THR A 247 -15.68 1.83 9.16
CA THR A 247 -14.23 2.12 9.15
C THR A 247 -13.40 0.82 9.10
N ALA A 248 -13.80 -0.19 9.88
CA ALA A 248 -13.18 -1.52 9.86
C ALA A 248 -13.34 -2.22 8.50
N ARG A 249 -14.53 -2.14 7.89
CA ARG A 249 -14.83 -2.69 6.56
C ARG A 249 -13.98 -2.02 5.49
N MET A 250 -13.94 -0.69 5.48
CA MET A 250 -13.09 0.10 4.58
C MET A 250 -11.62 -0.32 4.71
N ASN A 251 -11.09 -0.44 5.93
CA ASN A 251 -9.72 -0.88 6.16
C ASN A 251 -9.46 -2.30 5.63
N ALA A 252 -10.39 -3.24 5.87
CA ALA A 252 -10.27 -4.60 5.37
C ALA A 252 -10.27 -4.66 3.84
N LEU A 253 -11.15 -3.89 3.19
CA LEU A 253 -11.22 -3.80 1.73
C LEU A 253 -9.97 -3.16 1.13
N LEU A 254 -9.44 -2.09 1.73
CA LEU A 254 -8.17 -1.49 1.31
C LEU A 254 -7.00 -2.49 1.30
N LEU A 255 -6.91 -3.33 2.33
CA LEU A 255 -5.84 -4.32 2.46
C LEU A 255 -6.02 -5.56 1.57
N THR A 256 -7.27 -5.91 1.24
CA THR A 256 -7.59 -7.12 0.48
C THR A 256 -7.82 -6.86 -1.00
N GLY A 257 -8.27 -5.67 -1.39
CA GLY A 257 -8.53 -5.25 -2.77
C GLY A 257 -7.36 -5.52 -3.72
N PRO A 258 -6.11 -5.07 -3.41
CA PRO A 258 -4.94 -5.37 -4.22
C PRO A 258 -4.64 -6.87 -4.39
N ARG A 259 -5.12 -7.74 -3.49
CA ARG A 259 -4.96 -9.19 -3.60
C ARG A 259 -5.98 -9.79 -4.56
N PHE A 260 -7.25 -9.41 -4.41
CA PHE A 260 -8.32 -9.86 -5.29
C PHE A 260 -8.16 -9.33 -6.72
N ALA A 261 -7.82 -8.04 -6.87
CA ALA A 261 -7.59 -7.39 -8.15
C ALA A 261 -6.16 -7.55 -8.69
N GLY A 262 -5.28 -8.26 -7.97
CA GLY A 262 -3.86 -8.35 -8.28
C GLY A 262 -3.48 -9.42 -9.29
N LEU A 263 -2.19 -9.47 -9.65
CA LEU A 263 -1.61 -10.46 -10.58
C LEU A 263 -1.56 -11.89 -10.01
N ALA A 264 -1.72 -12.02 -8.69
CA ALA A 264 -1.78 -13.32 -8.03
C ALA A 264 -3.13 -14.02 -8.25
N ALA A 265 -4.22 -13.27 -8.44
CA ALA A 265 -5.54 -13.81 -8.77
C ALA A 265 -5.59 -14.36 -10.21
N SER A 266 -6.60 -15.18 -10.53
CA SER A 266 -6.88 -15.49 -11.95
C SER A 266 -7.42 -14.24 -12.66
N PRO A 267 -7.25 -14.10 -13.99
CA PRO A 267 -7.76 -12.95 -14.73
C PRO A 267 -9.27 -12.72 -14.52
N GLU A 268 -10.06 -13.78 -14.40
CA GLU A 268 -11.50 -13.72 -14.15
C GLU A 268 -11.83 -13.15 -12.78
N VAL A 269 -11.19 -13.67 -11.72
CA VAL A 269 -11.37 -13.20 -10.34
C VAL A 269 -10.93 -11.74 -10.22
N ALA A 270 -9.78 -11.41 -10.82
CA ALA A 270 -9.24 -10.06 -10.77
C ALA A 270 -10.17 -9.05 -11.46
N ARG A 271 -10.72 -9.42 -12.63
CA ARG A 271 -11.69 -8.59 -13.36
C ARG A 271 -12.99 -8.44 -12.59
N GLN A 272 -13.51 -9.52 -11.99
CA GLN A 272 -14.72 -9.47 -11.17
C GLN A 272 -14.53 -8.53 -9.96
N ALA A 273 -13.43 -8.69 -9.23
CA ALA A 273 -13.11 -7.85 -8.08
C ALA A 273 -13.00 -6.37 -8.45
N ARG A 274 -12.34 -6.04 -9.57
CA ARG A 274 -12.25 -4.66 -10.06
C ARG A 274 -13.61 -4.08 -10.46
N ARG A 275 -14.51 -4.89 -11.02
CA ARG A 275 -15.85 -4.43 -11.42
C ARG A 275 -16.79 -4.17 -10.25
N CYS A 276 -16.72 -4.97 -9.19
CA CYS A 276 -17.60 -4.83 -8.04
C CYS A 276 -17.07 -3.87 -6.97
N ALA A 277 -15.79 -3.50 -7.02
CA ALA A 277 -15.20 -2.54 -6.11
C ALA A 277 -15.77 -1.13 -6.32
N THR A 278 -15.92 -0.39 -5.21
CA THR A 278 -16.14 1.06 -5.23
C THR A 278 -15.08 1.75 -6.09
N GLU A 279 -15.41 2.89 -6.70
CA GLU A 279 -14.47 3.63 -7.58
C GLU A 279 -13.11 3.82 -6.91
N THR A 280 -13.12 4.25 -5.66
CA THR A 280 -11.90 4.54 -4.91
C THR A 280 -11.09 3.29 -4.61
N ASN A 281 -11.70 2.21 -4.11
CA ASN A 281 -10.98 0.97 -3.85
C ASN A 281 -10.47 0.31 -5.13
N ARG A 282 -11.23 0.43 -6.23
CA ARG A 282 -10.80 -0.01 -7.57
C ARG A 282 -9.52 0.73 -7.99
N CYS A 283 -9.48 2.05 -7.85
CA CYS A 283 -8.32 2.85 -8.22
C CYS A 283 -7.10 2.54 -7.35
N ILE A 284 -7.27 2.40 -6.04
CA ILE A 284 -6.19 1.97 -5.13
C ILE A 284 -5.66 0.59 -5.53
N ALA A 285 -6.55 -0.38 -5.76
CA ALA A 285 -6.14 -1.72 -6.14
C ALA A 285 -5.41 -1.75 -7.50
N LEU A 286 -5.85 -0.93 -8.45
CA LEU A 286 -5.19 -0.74 -9.75
C LEU A 286 -3.79 -0.13 -9.60
N THR A 287 -3.63 0.92 -8.78
CA THR A 287 -2.34 1.55 -8.49
C THR A 287 -1.33 0.56 -7.90
N GLU A 288 -1.75 -0.19 -6.86
CA GLU A 288 -0.86 -1.18 -6.22
C GLU A 288 -0.55 -2.37 -7.14
N THR A 289 -1.49 -2.73 -8.03
CA THR A 289 -1.26 -3.80 -9.01
C THR A 289 -0.36 -3.33 -10.15
N ALA A 290 -0.47 -2.06 -10.58
CA ALA A 290 0.40 -1.45 -11.57
C ALA A 290 1.87 -1.47 -11.13
N PHE A 291 2.12 -1.25 -9.83
CA PHE A 291 3.46 -1.40 -9.25
C PHE A 291 4.00 -2.82 -9.43
N HIS A 292 3.24 -3.83 -9.04
CA HIS A 292 3.66 -5.23 -9.20
C HIS A 292 3.88 -5.61 -10.67
N ALA A 293 2.99 -5.17 -11.56
CA ALA A 293 3.10 -5.44 -13.00
C ALA A 293 4.39 -4.84 -13.56
N ARG A 294 4.66 -3.56 -13.24
CA ARG A 294 5.89 -2.90 -13.66
C ARG A 294 7.13 -3.54 -13.05
N LEU A 295 7.10 -3.87 -11.76
CA LEU A 295 8.22 -4.49 -11.06
C LEU A 295 8.64 -5.80 -11.73
N LEU A 296 7.65 -6.61 -12.14
CA LEU A 296 7.85 -7.97 -12.64
C LEU A 296 7.97 -8.09 -14.17
N GLU A 297 7.67 -7.03 -14.91
CA GLU A 297 7.66 -6.99 -16.38
C GLU A 297 8.88 -7.67 -17.05
N PRO A 298 10.15 -7.50 -16.59
CA PRO A 298 11.29 -8.13 -17.24
C PRO A 298 11.40 -9.65 -17.05
N PHE A 299 10.53 -10.23 -16.23
CA PHE A 299 10.51 -11.62 -15.79
C PHE A 299 9.15 -12.30 -16.06
N ALA A 300 8.23 -11.61 -16.75
CA ALA A 300 6.91 -12.14 -17.06
C ALA A 300 6.99 -13.37 -17.98
N ASP A 301 6.35 -14.45 -17.54
CA ASP A 301 5.99 -15.57 -18.39
C ASP A 301 4.67 -15.26 -19.14
N PRO A 302 4.21 -16.13 -20.07
CA PRO A 302 2.98 -15.85 -20.82
C PRO A 302 1.75 -15.59 -19.94
N SER A 303 1.63 -16.28 -18.80
CA SER A 303 0.50 -16.10 -17.88
C SER A 303 0.55 -14.75 -17.18
N LEU A 304 1.73 -14.34 -16.71
CA LEU A 304 1.91 -13.03 -16.08
C LEU A 304 1.76 -11.89 -17.10
N ALA A 305 2.20 -12.10 -18.34
CA ALA A 305 2.03 -11.14 -19.42
C ALA A 305 0.54 -10.95 -19.78
N GLU A 306 -0.24 -12.03 -19.83
CA GLU A 306 -1.69 -11.96 -20.02
C GLU A 306 -2.39 -11.21 -18.89
N ALA A 307 -2.06 -11.52 -17.63
CA ALA A 307 -2.60 -10.82 -16.47
C ALA A 307 -2.24 -9.33 -16.47
N SER A 308 -1.01 -8.98 -16.88
CA SER A 308 -0.56 -7.59 -17.01
C SER A 308 -1.27 -6.85 -18.15
N ALA A 309 -1.52 -7.52 -19.28
CA ALA A 309 -2.28 -6.93 -20.39
C ALA A 309 -3.75 -6.68 -20.02
N ALA A 310 -4.37 -7.59 -19.27
CA ALA A 310 -5.71 -7.38 -18.72
C ALA A 310 -5.76 -6.20 -17.74
N LEU A 311 -4.73 -6.05 -16.89
CA LEU A 311 -4.59 -4.88 -16.04
C LEU A 311 -4.46 -3.58 -16.85
N ASP A 312 -3.65 -3.57 -17.90
CA ASP A 312 -3.45 -2.37 -18.74
C ASP A 312 -4.76 -1.93 -19.42
N GLN A 313 -5.63 -2.89 -19.80
CA GLN A 313 -6.99 -2.59 -20.29
C GLN A 313 -7.85 -1.96 -19.20
N ASP A 314 -7.90 -2.57 -18.01
CA ASP A 314 -8.71 -2.06 -16.90
C ASP A 314 -8.22 -0.68 -16.42
N LEU A 315 -6.91 -0.42 -16.45
CA LEU A 315 -6.33 0.90 -16.16
C LEU A 315 -6.80 1.98 -17.15
N ALA A 316 -6.93 1.64 -18.43
CA ALA A 316 -7.40 2.57 -19.45
C ALA A 316 -8.90 2.88 -19.30
N GLU A 317 -9.68 1.97 -18.74
CA GLU A 317 -11.14 2.09 -18.58
C GLU A 317 -11.58 2.67 -17.22
N ALA A 318 -10.77 2.52 -16.16
CA ALA A 318 -11.21 2.77 -14.79
C ALA A 318 -11.51 4.24 -14.43
N GLY A 319 -10.99 5.19 -15.21
CA GLY A 319 -11.24 6.63 -15.02
C GLY A 319 -10.69 7.19 -13.69
N CYS A 320 -9.58 6.66 -13.19
CA CYS A 320 -9.02 7.09 -11.90
C CYS A 320 -8.60 8.57 -11.91
N PRO A 321 -8.89 9.31 -10.82
CA PRO A 321 -8.72 10.77 -10.77
C PRO A 321 -7.27 11.23 -10.69
N THR A 322 -6.36 10.38 -10.22
CA THR A 322 -4.93 10.70 -10.11
C THR A 322 -4.11 10.01 -11.19
N LEU A 323 -2.92 10.54 -11.45
CA LEU A 323 -1.95 9.95 -12.36
C LEU A 323 -1.23 8.72 -11.78
N ALA A 324 -1.51 8.35 -10.52
CA ALA A 324 -0.67 7.43 -9.76
C ALA A 324 -0.44 6.08 -10.45
N ALA A 325 -1.51 5.39 -10.85
CA ALA A 325 -1.41 4.09 -11.50
C ALA A 325 -0.65 4.17 -12.85
N HIS A 326 -0.89 5.23 -13.64
CA HIS A 326 -0.23 5.45 -14.91
C HIS A 326 1.28 5.70 -14.75
N GLU A 327 1.63 6.60 -13.83
CA GLU A 327 3.02 6.98 -13.56
C GLU A 327 3.83 5.81 -13.00
N ILE A 328 3.24 5.02 -12.12
CA ILE A 328 3.85 3.78 -11.62
C ILE A 328 4.05 2.78 -12.75
N ARG A 329 3.04 2.56 -13.59
CA ARG A 329 3.12 1.59 -14.69
C ARG A 329 4.21 1.94 -15.70
N THR A 330 4.44 3.23 -15.95
CA THR A 330 5.36 3.74 -16.98
C THR A 330 6.76 4.00 -16.45
N ARG A 331 6.90 4.70 -15.31
CA ARG A 331 8.18 5.16 -14.73
C ARG A 331 8.62 4.38 -13.50
N GLY A 332 7.78 3.51 -12.95
CA GLY A 332 8.16 2.65 -11.83
C GLY A 332 9.38 1.78 -12.14
N VAL A 333 10.16 1.48 -11.10
CA VAL A 333 11.30 0.56 -11.18
C VAL A 333 10.85 -0.87 -11.50
N THR A 334 11.73 -1.59 -12.17
CA THR A 334 11.65 -3.02 -12.44
C THR A 334 12.62 -3.77 -11.52
N LEU A 335 12.49 -5.10 -11.39
CA LEU A 335 13.44 -5.94 -10.66
C LEU A 335 14.89 -5.85 -11.18
N ARG A 336 15.10 -5.36 -12.42
CA ARG A 336 16.44 -5.15 -12.97
C ARG A 336 17.08 -3.84 -12.50
N ASP A 337 16.28 -2.91 -12.00
CA ASP A 337 16.79 -1.61 -11.58
C ASP A 337 17.47 -1.73 -10.21
N PRO A 338 18.66 -1.13 -10.02
CA PRO A 338 19.35 -1.08 -8.73
C PRO A 338 18.46 -0.54 -7.60
N ALA A 339 17.65 0.46 -7.91
CA ALA A 339 16.73 1.13 -6.98
C ALA A 339 15.52 0.27 -6.55
N SER A 340 15.33 -0.92 -7.13
CA SER A 340 14.30 -1.87 -6.65
C SER A 340 14.60 -2.45 -5.27
N GLY A 341 15.87 -2.41 -4.82
CA GLY A 341 16.32 -3.09 -3.60
C GLY A 341 16.51 -4.61 -3.76
N MET A 342 16.11 -5.18 -4.91
CA MET A 342 16.16 -6.63 -5.23
C MET A 342 17.18 -6.97 -6.33
N SER A 343 17.97 -5.98 -6.75
CA SER A 343 18.84 -6.05 -7.93
C SER A 343 19.99 -7.05 -7.80
N THR A 344 20.48 -7.38 -6.60
CA THR A 344 21.58 -8.33 -6.40
C THR A 344 21.17 -9.78 -6.73
N LEU A 345 19.92 -10.17 -6.44
CA LEU A 345 19.33 -11.46 -6.83
C LEU A 345 18.99 -11.51 -8.32
N ALA A 346 18.45 -10.42 -8.87
CA ALA A 346 18.09 -10.33 -10.29
C ALA A 346 19.32 -10.27 -11.21
N SER A 347 20.35 -9.52 -10.84
CA SER A 347 21.57 -9.33 -11.65
C SER A 347 22.47 -10.56 -11.69
N SER A 348 22.55 -11.32 -10.59
CA SER A 348 23.33 -12.56 -10.52
C SER A 348 22.72 -13.73 -11.31
N MET A 349 21.46 -13.61 -11.76
CA MET A 349 20.73 -14.67 -12.47
C MET A 349 20.26 -14.29 -13.89
N ALA A 350 20.26 -13.01 -14.24
CA ALA A 350 19.77 -12.52 -15.54
C ALA A 350 20.70 -12.79 -16.75
N TRP A 351 21.93 -13.28 -16.52
CA TRP A 351 22.97 -13.40 -17.55
C TRP A 351 23.04 -14.77 -18.23
N ILE A 352 22.22 -15.76 -17.84
CA ILE A 352 22.21 -17.10 -18.47
C ILE A 352 21.30 -17.09 -19.70
N PRO A 353 21.82 -17.07 -20.93
CA PRO A 353 21.00 -17.14 -22.14
C PRO A 353 20.49 -18.59 -22.31
N GLY A 354 19.19 -18.77 -22.61
CA GLY A 354 18.63 -20.07 -22.99
C GLY A 354 17.47 -20.57 -22.11
N PRO A 355 17.06 -21.85 -22.28
CA PRO A 355 15.95 -22.47 -21.55
C PRO A 355 16.08 -22.43 -20.01
N PRO A 356 17.23 -22.73 -19.39
CA PRO A 356 17.36 -22.67 -17.93
C PRO A 356 17.22 -21.25 -17.39
N GLY A 357 17.72 -20.24 -18.12
CA GLY A 357 17.56 -18.84 -17.75
C GLY A 357 16.14 -18.30 -17.96
N ARG A 358 15.33 -18.87 -18.86
CA ARG A 358 13.90 -18.53 -18.99
C ARG A 358 13.09 -19.15 -17.84
N TRP A 359 13.34 -20.42 -17.52
CA TRP A 359 12.74 -21.09 -16.37
C TRP A 359 13.07 -20.36 -15.06
N LEU A 360 14.33 -20.00 -14.83
CA LEU A 360 14.74 -19.33 -13.59
C LEU A 360 14.10 -17.94 -13.43
N ARG A 361 13.95 -17.20 -14.53
CA ARG A 361 13.35 -15.86 -14.54
C ARG A 361 11.87 -15.86 -14.17
N SER A 362 11.07 -16.77 -14.72
CA SER A 362 9.65 -16.86 -14.34
C SER A 362 9.47 -17.21 -12.87
N ARG A 363 10.34 -18.08 -12.34
CA ARG A 363 10.34 -18.48 -10.91
C ARG A 363 10.65 -17.29 -9.99
N ILE A 364 11.49 -16.33 -10.39
CA ILE A 364 11.70 -15.09 -9.64
C ILE A 364 10.41 -14.27 -9.54
N ALA A 365 9.69 -14.10 -10.65
CA ALA A 365 8.45 -13.32 -10.65
C ALA A 365 7.39 -13.92 -9.72
N TRP A 366 7.20 -15.25 -9.81
CA TRP A 366 6.29 -15.98 -8.92
C TRP A 366 6.76 -15.98 -7.47
N GLY A 367 8.08 -16.04 -7.21
CA GLY A 367 8.63 -15.95 -5.86
C GLY A 367 8.36 -14.57 -5.22
N VAL A 368 8.47 -13.49 -5.98
CA VAL A 368 8.13 -12.14 -5.51
C VAL A 368 6.63 -12.03 -5.23
N LEU A 369 5.77 -12.50 -6.14
CA LEU A 369 4.32 -12.53 -5.91
C LEU A 369 3.97 -13.34 -4.66
N ALA A 370 4.57 -14.52 -4.48
CA ALA A 370 4.36 -15.37 -3.32
C ALA A 370 4.84 -14.73 -2.01
N SER A 371 5.94 -13.96 -2.03
CA SER A 371 6.45 -13.26 -0.85
C SER A 371 5.55 -12.11 -0.39
N ALA A 372 4.75 -11.57 -1.31
CA ALA A 372 3.75 -10.55 -1.01
C ALA A 372 2.42 -11.17 -0.50
N LEU A 373 2.29 -12.50 -0.49
CA LEU A 373 1.11 -13.17 0.05
C LEU A 373 1.21 -13.28 1.57
N GLY A 374 0.28 -12.64 2.27
CA GLY A 374 -0.03 -12.96 3.67
C GLY A 374 -1.29 -13.82 3.77
N ASP A 375 -1.59 -14.29 4.98
CA ASP A 375 -2.90 -14.89 5.27
C ASP A 375 -4.01 -13.92 4.85
N LEU A 376 -5.03 -14.43 4.16
CA LEU A 376 -6.23 -13.65 3.85
C LEU A 376 -6.98 -13.46 5.17
N PRO A 377 -7.17 -12.24 5.69
CA PRO A 377 -8.14 -12.03 6.74
C PRO A 377 -9.50 -12.47 6.20
N SER A 378 -10.26 -13.25 6.97
CA SER A 378 -11.62 -13.61 6.60
C SER A 378 -12.42 -12.32 6.37
N PRO A 379 -13.08 -12.13 5.20
CA PRO A 379 -13.88 -10.94 4.92
C PRO A 379 -14.97 -10.67 5.96
N GLY A 380 -15.35 -11.68 6.77
CA GLY A 380 -16.38 -11.59 7.81
C GLY A 380 -15.88 -11.54 9.26
N GLU A 381 -14.58 -11.62 9.54
CA GLU A 381 -14.05 -11.67 10.93
C GLU A 381 -13.09 -10.53 11.29
N TYR A 382 -13.21 -9.37 10.64
CA TYR A 382 -12.50 -8.19 11.14
C TYR A 382 -13.22 -7.63 12.39
N LYS A 383 -12.94 -8.23 13.55
CA LYS A 383 -13.27 -7.62 14.83
C LYS A 383 -12.24 -6.53 15.11
N PRO A 384 -12.63 -5.24 15.15
CA PRO A 384 -11.71 -4.21 15.61
C PRO A 384 -11.27 -4.56 17.04
N LYS A 385 -9.95 -4.56 17.28
CA LYS A 385 -9.44 -4.42 18.64
C LYS A 385 -9.77 -2.99 19.09
N HIS A 386 -10.99 -2.76 19.56
CA HIS A 386 -11.24 -1.60 20.40
C HIS A 386 -10.78 -1.90 21.83
N PRO A 387 -10.14 -0.93 22.50
CA PRO A 387 -9.87 -1.05 23.92
C PRO A 387 -11.19 -1.10 24.69
N ASP A 388 -11.19 -1.82 25.80
CA ASP A 388 -12.22 -1.69 26.83
C ASP A 388 -12.47 -0.21 27.10
N ARG A 389 -13.76 0.16 27.20
CA ARG A 389 -14.22 1.48 27.64
C ARG A 389 -13.25 2.05 28.67
N VAL A 390 -12.78 3.28 28.46
CA VAL A 390 -12.11 4.07 29.50
C VAL A 390 -13.14 4.29 30.63
N ARG A 391 -13.25 3.32 31.53
CA ARG A 391 -13.89 3.46 32.84
C ARG A 391 -12.83 4.12 33.73
N GLY A 392 -12.93 5.43 33.87
CA GLY A 392 -11.99 6.21 34.68
C GLY A 392 -12.63 7.48 35.23
N GLN A 393 -13.48 7.31 36.24
CA GLN A 393 -13.79 8.28 37.29
C GLN A 393 -14.40 9.64 36.89
N ALA A 394 -15.72 9.65 36.68
CA ALA A 394 -16.51 10.75 37.23
C ALA A 394 -16.59 10.56 38.75
N SER A 395 -15.78 11.28 39.51
CA SER A 395 -16.09 11.53 40.92
C SER A 395 -17.11 12.67 40.94
N THR A 396 -18.37 12.32 41.13
CA THR A 396 -19.42 13.25 41.55
C THR A 396 -19.02 13.89 42.87
N PRO A 397 -19.09 15.23 43.01
CA PRO A 397 -19.09 15.84 44.32
C PRO A 397 -20.47 15.58 44.94
N THR A 398 -20.52 14.79 46.01
CA THR A 398 -21.65 14.79 46.95
C THR A 398 -21.56 16.07 47.81
N PRO A 399 -22.70 16.59 48.29
CA PRO A 399 -23.01 18.03 48.44
C PRO A 399 -22.13 18.82 49.42
#